data_AF-A0A4U1JIJ0-F1
#
_entry.id   AF-A0A4U1JIJ0-F1
#
_cell.length_a   1.000
_cell.length_b   1.000
_cell.length_c   1.000
_cell.angle_alpha   90.00
_cell.angle_beta   90.00
_cell.angle_gamma   90.00
#
_symmetry.space_group_name_H-M   'P 1'
#
loop_
_entity.id
_entity.type
_entity.pdbx_description
1 polymer ?
#
loop_
_entity_poly.entity_id
_entity_poly.type
_entity_poly.pdbx_seq_one_letter_code
_entity_poly.pdbx_strand_id
1 'polypeptide(L)'
;MATPAQVRAWIRQAGADLAAAKADTDALAECHRRYLIQQSYEKAIKALALMLWDGADDEMREFDRLFLGQHSPLKSLGESESTLSKALFNFRRRIETFLNKRVDNADLLLRIDATKPSKRPNDVSYRYPFLQDHTYIAPADFSAWDTYQGNQMGALAAVTHLLKEVNEELKRFARTPK
;
A
#
# COMPACT_ATOMS: atom_id res chain seq x y z
N MET A 1 17.79 -7.26 -11.89
CA MET A 1 17.23 -7.33 -10.51
C MET A 1 17.55 -6.06 -9.71
N ALA A 2 16.70 -5.71 -8.73
CA ALA A 2 16.89 -4.52 -7.91
C ALA A 2 18.00 -4.69 -6.87
N THR A 3 18.82 -3.68 -6.67
CA THR A 3 19.85 -3.68 -5.62
C THR A 3 19.27 -3.31 -4.26
N PRO A 4 19.88 -3.74 -3.13
CA PRO A 4 19.46 -3.30 -1.80
C PRO A 4 19.48 -1.77 -1.63
N ALA A 5 20.35 -1.06 -2.35
CA ALA A 5 20.41 0.40 -2.33
C ALA A 5 19.17 1.04 -2.98
N GLN A 6 18.72 0.50 -4.13
CA GLN A 6 17.50 0.94 -4.80
C GLN A 6 16.28 0.71 -3.90
N VAL A 7 16.15 -0.48 -3.28
CA VAL A 7 15.04 -0.78 -2.36
C VAL A 7 15.04 0.14 -1.14
N ARG A 8 16.21 0.45 -0.57
CA ARG A 8 16.34 1.42 0.54
C ARG A 8 15.84 2.82 0.17
N ALA A 9 16.01 3.25 -1.08
CA ALA A 9 15.51 4.55 -1.53
C ALA A 9 13.98 4.61 -1.50
N TRP A 10 13.31 3.56 -1.98
CA TRP A 10 11.85 3.43 -1.93
C TRP A 10 11.31 3.43 -0.51
N ILE A 11 11.90 2.63 0.39
CA ILE A 11 11.49 2.56 1.80
C ILE A 11 11.69 3.91 2.49
N ARG A 12 12.81 4.61 2.21
CA ARG A 12 13.07 5.95 2.77
C ARG A 12 12.01 6.95 2.35
N GLN A 13 11.64 6.97 1.07
CA GLN A 13 10.60 7.87 0.58
C GLN A 13 9.24 7.51 1.18
N ALA A 14 8.91 6.22 1.27
CA ALA A 14 7.68 5.76 1.91
C ALA A 14 7.60 6.19 3.38
N GLY A 15 8.72 6.12 4.11
CA GLY A 15 8.84 6.61 5.48
C GLY A 15 8.69 8.13 5.59
N ALA A 16 9.26 8.89 4.66
CA ALA A 16 9.12 10.35 4.61
C ALA A 16 7.66 10.77 4.37
N ASP A 17 6.96 10.11 3.45
CA ASP A 17 5.54 10.38 3.18
C ASP A 17 4.68 10.07 4.42
N LEU A 18 4.94 8.96 5.12
CA LEU A 18 4.24 8.63 6.35
C LEU A 18 4.54 9.60 7.49
N ALA A 19 5.79 10.05 7.61
CA ALA A 19 6.19 11.05 8.60
C ALA A 19 5.48 12.39 8.32
N ALA A 20 5.37 12.80 7.06
CA ALA A 20 4.62 13.99 6.66
C ALA A 20 3.12 13.83 6.95
N ALA A 21 2.54 12.63 6.79
CA ALA A 21 1.16 12.37 7.17
C ALA A 21 0.93 12.42 8.70
N LYS A 22 1.95 12.07 9.49
CA LYS A 22 1.94 12.10 10.97
C LYS A 22 2.24 13.48 11.55
N ALA A 23 2.91 14.35 10.79
CA ALA A 23 3.24 15.71 11.20
C ALA A 23 1.94 16.48 11.35
N ASP A 24 1.41 16.45 12.57
CA ASP A 24 0.11 16.99 12.93
C ASP A 24 0.22 18.52 12.90
N THR A 25 -0.22 19.09 11.79
CA THR A 25 -0.46 20.51 11.67
C THR A 25 -1.93 20.66 11.32
N ASP A 26 -2.63 21.47 12.10
CA ASP A 26 -4.01 21.90 11.81
C ASP A 26 -4.15 22.53 10.40
N ALA A 27 -3.02 22.79 9.72
CA ALA A 27 -2.92 23.29 8.36
C ALA A 27 -2.98 22.21 7.25
N LEU A 28 -2.71 20.93 7.55
CA LEU A 28 -2.74 19.90 6.51
C LEU A 28 -4.18 19.43 6.29
N ALA A 29 -4.82 19.94 5.24
CA ALA A 29 -6.14 19.48 4.82
C ALA A 29 -6.18 17.94 4.77
N GLU A 30 -7.23 17.34 5.30
CA GLU A 30 -7.35 15.89 5.48
C GLU A 30 -7.09 15.10 4.17
N CYS A 31 -7.47 15.66 3.03
CA CYS A 31 -7.20 15.11 1.71
C CYS A 31 -5.68 14.93 1.43
N HIS A 32 -4.85 15.89 1.83
CA HIS A 32 -3.39 15.79 1.70
C HIS A 32 -2.81 14.71 2.60
N ARG A 33 -3.35 14.57 3.82
CA ARG A 33 -2.91 13.53 4.74
C ARG A 33 -3.22 12.13 4.20
N ARG A 34 -4.45 11.92 3.71
CA ARG A 34 -4.88 10.67 3.08
C ARG A 34 -4.01 10.34 1.86
N TYR A 35 -3.72 11.35 1.03
CA TYR A 35 -2.81 11.20 -0.10
C TYR A 35 -1.42 10.73 0.34
N LEU A 36 -0.84 11.33 1.39
CA LEU A 36 0.47 10.95 1.91
C LEU A 36 0.49 9.52 2.48
N ILE A 37 -0.58 9.09 3.17
CA ILE A 37 -0.73 7.70 3.63
C ILE A 37 -0.75 6.73 2.44
N GLN A 38 -1.52 7.05 1.40
CA GLN A 38 -1.58 6.23 0.20
C GLN A 38 -0.23 6.19 -0.53
N GLN A 39 0.47 7.31 -0.63
CA GLN A 39 1.80 7.40 -1.23
C GLN A 39 2.84 6.58 -0.47
N SER A 40 2.78 6.59 0.86
CA SER A 40 3.63 5.76 1.70
C SER A 40 3.37 4.28 1.46
N TYR A 41 2.10 3.88 1.47
CA TYR A 41 1.68 2.52 1.19
C TYR A 41 2.16 2.03 -0.19
N GLU A 42 1.89 2.80 -1.24
CA GLU A 42 2.25 2.43 -2.63
C GLU A 42 3.76 2.19 -2.76
N LYS A 43 4.58 3.08 -2.18
CA LYS A 43 6.04 2.95 -2.22
C LYS A 43 6.53 1.77 -1.39
N ALA A 44 5.90 1.47 -0.25
CA ALA A 44 6.22 0.29 0.55
C ALA A 44 5.93 -1.01 -0.22
N ILE A 45 4.79 -1.09 -0.91
CA ILE A 45 4.42 -2.23 -1.75
C ILE A 45 5.35 -2.37 -2.95
N LYS A 46 5.73 -1.26 -3.61
CA LYS A 46 6.72 -1.30 -4.71
C LYS A 46 8.11 -1.72 -4.22
N ALA A 47 8.52 -1.30 -3.01
CA ALA A 47 9.76 -1.78 -2.40
C ALA A 47 9.73 -3.29 -2.13
N LEU A 48 8.62 -3.79 -1.55
CA LEU A 48 8.39 -5.21 -1.34
C LEU A 48 8.43 -5.98 -2.66
N ALA A 49 7.78 -5.43 -3.68
CA ALA A 49 7.69 -6.03 -4.99
C ALA A 49 9.07 -6.25 -5.62
N LEU A 50 9.94 -5.24 -5.57
CA LEU A 50 11.32 -5.31 -6.07
C LEU A 50 12.16 -6.39 -5.37
N MET A 51 11.89 -6.68 -4.09
CA MET A 51 12.59 -7.75 -3.35
C MET A 51 12.03 -9.13 -3.66
N LEU A 52 10.71 -9.23 -3.90
CA LEU A 52 10.05 -10.49 -4.16
C LEU A 52 10.15 -10.93 -5.62
N TRP A 53 10.32 -10.01 -6.57
CA TRP A 53 10.39 -10.33 -8.00
C TRP A 53 11.47 -11.37 -8.31
N ASP A 54 11.08 -12.43 -9.01
CA ASP A 54 11.93 -13.53 -9.46
C ASP A 54 11.67 -13.95 -10.92
N GLY A 55 10.91 -13.15 -11.66
CA GLY A 55 10.72 -13.33 -13.10
C GLY A 55 11.96 -12.93 -13.90
N ALA A 56 12.01 -13.36 -15.14
CA ALA A 56 13.14 -13.12 -16.04
C ALA A 56 13.24 -11.65 -16.49
N ASP A 57 14.40 -11.26 -17.03
CA ASP A 57 14.66 -9.88 -17.45
C ASP A 57 13.74 -9.41 -18.61
N ASP A 58 13.25 -10.33 -19.44
CA ASP A 58 12.27 -10.05 -20.49
C ASP A 58 10.86 -9.82 -19.93
N GLU A 59 10.50 -10.48 -18.82
CA GLU A 59 9.26 -10.26 -18.07
C GLU A 59 9.30 -8.94 -17.25
N MET A 60 10.49 -8.36 -17.01
CA MET A 60 10.66 -7.10 -16.27
C MET A 60 9.90 -5.94 -16.91
N ARG A 61 9.85 -5.87 -18.26
CA ARG A 61 9.13 -4.78 -18.95
C ARG A 61 7.63 -4.84 -18.67
N GLU A 62 7.08 -6.04 -18.55
CA GLU A 62 5.68 -6.24 -18.23
C GLU A 62 5.39 -5.88 -16.77
N PHE A 63 6.26 -6.31 -15.85
CA PHE A 63 6.22 -5.93 -14.44
C PHE A 63 6.30 -4.41 -14.23
N ASP A 64 7.19 -3.73 -14.95
CA ASP A 64 7.30 -2.28 -14.92
C ASP A 64 5.99 -1.63 -15.39
N ARG A 65 5.45 -2.07 -16.52
CA ARG A 65 4.24 -1.49 -17.13
C ARG A 65 3.00 -1.73 -16.29
N LEU A 66 2.80 -2.95 -15.80
CA LEU A 66 1.55 -3.37 -15.13
C LEU A 66 1.56 -3.14 -13.62
N PHE A 67 2.72 -2.94 -13.01
CA PHE A 67 2.83 -2.81 -11.56
C PHE A 67 3.63 -1.58 -11.12
N LEU A 68 4.93 -1.48 -11.44
CA LEU A 68 5.76 -0.36 -10.90
C LEU A 68 5.32 1.02 -11.41
N GLY A 69 4.89 1.08 -12.68
CA GLY A 69 4.41 2.29 -13.32
C GLY A 69 2.97 2.68 -12.95
N GLN A 70 2.25 1.83 -12.22
CA GLN A 70 0.85 2.05 -11.89
C GLN A 70 0.68 2.68 -10.50
N HIS A 71 -0.35 3.50 -10.36
CA HIS A 71 -0.91 3.84 -9.05
C HIS A 71 -1.83 2.73 -8.59
N SER A 72 -1.97 2.52 -7.27
CA SER A 72 -2.81 1.42 -6.75
C SER A 72 -2.39 0.06 -7.35
N PRO A 73 -1.11 -0.32 -7.21
CA PRO A 73 -0.49 -1.34 -8.06
C PRO A 73 -1.11 -2.73 -7.91
N LEU A 74 -1.68 -3.09 -6.75
CA LEU A 74 -2.35 -4.38 -6.59
C LEU A 74 -3.73 -4.40 -7.26
N LYS A 75 -4.48 -3.31 -7.16
CA LYS A 75 -5.74 -3.11 -7.87
C LYS A 75 -5.51 -3.14 -9.38
N SER A 76 -4.58 -2.34 -9.89
CA SER A 76 -4.27 -2.31 -11.33
C SER A 76 -3.86 -3.68 -11.88
N LEU A 77 -3.10 -4.44 -11.09
CA LEU A 77 -2.74 -5.81 -11.46
C LEU A 77 -3.94 -6.77 -11.41
N GLY A 78 -4.86 -6.59 -10.46
CA GLY A 78 -6.07 -7.38 -10.31
C GLY A 78 -7.16 -7.07 -11.34
N GLU A 79 -7.20 -5.85 -11.86
CA GLU A 79 -8.14 -5.38 -12.89
C GLU A 79 -7.59 -5.51 -14.32
N SER A 80 -6.39 -6.06 -14.50
CA SER A 80 -5.80 -6.21 -15.82
C SER A 80 -6.65 -7.15 -16.70
N GLU A 81 -7.14 -6.63 -17.83
CA GLU A 81 -7.85 -7.42 -18.86
C GLU A 81 -6.90 -8.35 -19.64
N SER A 82 -5.59 -8.18 -19.47
CA SER A 82 -4.56 -9.00 -20.09
C SER A 82 -4.35 -10.29 -19.29
N THR A 83 -4.19 -11.43 -19.96
CA THR A 83 -3.74 -12.66 -19.30
C THR A 83 -2.35 -12.41 -18.72
N LEU A 84 -2.25 -12.39 -17.38
CA LEU A 84 -0.97 -12.21 -16.69
C LEU A 84 0.00 -13.35 -17.05
N SER A 85 1.26 -13.01 -17.26
CA SER A 85 2.34 -14.00 -17.30
C SER A 85 2.37 -14.81 -16.00
N LYS A 86 2.89 -16.05 -16.07
CA LYS A 86 2.98 -16.95 -14.91
C LYS A 86 3.81 -16.32 -13.78
N ALA A 87 4.85 -15.57 -14.12
CA ALA A 87 5.65 -14.81 -13.15
C ALA A 87 4.81 -13.75 -12.43
N LEU A 88 4.05 -12.91 -13.15
CA LEU A 88 3.19 -11.89 -12.54
C LEU A 88 2.06 -12.48 -11.69
N PHE A 89 1.46 -13.59 -12.13
CA PHE A 89 0.44 -14.29 -11.35
C PHE A 89 1.01 -14.81 -10.01
N ASN A 90 2.16 -15.49 -10.05
CA ASN A 90 2.82 -15.98 -8.85
C ASN A 90 3.29 -14.84 -7.94
N PHE A 91 3.82 -13.78 -8.54
CA PHE A 91 4.24 -12.57 -7.85
C PHE A 91 3.09 -11.94 -7.05
N ARG A 92 1.92 -11.76 -7.67
CA ARG A 92 0.71 -11.25 -7.00
C ARG A 92 0.38 -12.07 -5.76
N ARG A 93 0.34 -13.40 -5.91
CA ARG A 93 0.05 -14.33 -4.82
C ARG A 93 1.07 -14.23 -3.69
N ARG A 94 2.34 -13.97 -4.01
CA ARG A 94 3.41 -13.80 -3.00
C ARG A 94 3.23 -12.51 -2.21
N ILE A 95 2.81 -11.41 -2.83
CA ILE A 95 2.47 -10.18 -2.09
C ILE A 95 1.26 -10.42 -1.18
N GLU A 96 0.17 -10.98 -1.71
CA GLU A 96 -1.03 -11.27 -0.91
C GLU A 96 -0.69 -12.18 0.28
N THR A 97 0.15 -13.20 0.06
CA THR A 97 0.63 -14.09 1.13
C THR A 97 1.47 -13.34 2.16
N PHE A 98 2.37 -12.44 1.72
CA PHE A 98 3.17 -11.63 2.63
C PHE A 98 2.27 -10.76 3.53
N LEU A 99 1.32 -10.05 2.92
CA LEU A 99 0.39 -9.19 3.64
C LEU A 99 -0.41 -10.01 4.65
N ASN A 100 -1.05 -11.09 4.23
CA ASN A 100 -1.90 -11.91 5.09
C ASN A 100 -1.14 -12.61 6.24
N LYS A 101 0.14 -12.95 6.05
CA LYS A 101 0.92 -13.68 7.06
C LYS A 101 1.69 -12.81 8.03
N ARG A 102 2.06 -11.59 7.60
CA ARG A 102 3.01 -10.75 8.35
C ARG A 102 2.43 -9.41 8.76
N VAL A 103 1.37 -8.97 8.11
CA VAL A 103 0.79 -7.66 8.36
C VAL A 103 -0.64 -7.82 8.82
N ASP A 104 -0.90 -7.48 10.08
CA ASP A 104 -2.27 -7.40 10.59
C ASP A 104 -3.06 -6.39 9.76
N ASN A 105 -4.34 -6.69 9.48
CA ASN A 105 -5.24 -5.85 8.67
C ASN A 105 -4.88 -5.76 7.18
N ALA A 106 -4.48 -6.86 6.55
CA ALA A 106 -4.27 -6.93 5.10
C ALA A 106 -5.45 -6.33 4.29
N ASP A 107 -6.69 -6.57 4.73
CA ASP A 107 -7.89 -5.99 4.10
C ASP A 107 -7.91 -4.46 4.11
N LEU A 108 -7.41 -3.82 5.18
CA LEU A 108 -7.31 -2.35 5.24
C LEU A 108 -6.27 -1.84 4.24
N LEU A 109 -5.15 -2.55 4.09
CA LEU A 109 -4.11 -2.20 3.12
C LEU A 109 -4.60 -2.34 1.67
N LEU A 110 -5.33 -3.42 1.37
CA LEU A 110 -5.96 -3.60 0.05
C LEU A 110 -7.00 -2.51 -0.25
N ARG A 111 -7.67 -1.97 0.76
CA ARG A 111 -8.60 -0.83 0.61
C ARG A 111 -7.87 0.50 0.39
N ILE A 112 -6.75 0.72 1.09
CA ILE A 112 -5.87 1.87 0.83
C ILE A 112 -5.36 1.82 -0.62
N ASP A 113 -4.96 0.63 -1.09
CA ASP A 113 -4.58 0.41 -2.49
C ASP A 113 -5.73 0.76 -3.43
N ALA A 114 -6.95 0.28 -3.17
CA ALA A 114 -8.06 0.43 -4.09
C ALA A 114 -8.61 1.86 -4.24
N THR A 115 -8.16 2.77 -3.37
CA THR A 115 -8.62 4.15 -3.33
C THR A 115 -7.98 4.96 -4.45
N LYS A 116 -8.77 5.74 -5.20
CA LYS A 116 -8.21 6.65 -6.20
C LYS A 116 -7.55 7.84 -5.50
N PRO A 117 -6.26 8.14 -5.76
CA PRO A 117 -5.63 9.31 -5.18
C PRO A 117 -6.31 10.57 -5.70
N SER A 118 -6.79 11.42 -4.79
CA SER A 118 -7.32 12.74 -5.13
C SER A 118 -6.76 13.81 -4.21
N LYS A 119 -6.41 14.95 -4.82
CA LYS A 119 -6.10 16.19 -4.11
C LYS A 119 -7.35 17.07 -3.93
N ARG A 120 -8.46 16.70 -4.58
CA ARG A 120 -9.73 17.43 -4.51
C ARG A 120 -10.55 16.88 -3.33
N PRO A 121 -11.04 17.72 -2.41
CA PRO A 121 -11.81 17.27 -1.24
C PRO A 121 -13.06 16.44 -1.61
N ASN A 122 -13.59 16.62 -2.82
CA ASN A 122 -14.88 16.10 -3.25
C ASN A 122 -14.80 14.79 -4.06
N ASP A 123 -13.59 14.34 -4.42
CA ASP A 123 -13.38 13.16 -5.28
C ASP A 123 -13.01 11.94 -4.41
N VAL A 124 -14.03 11.13 -4.04
CA VAL A 124 -14.00 9.73 -3.51
C VAL A 124 -13.63 9.59 -2.00
N SER A 125 -14.49 9.18 -1.05
CA SER A 125 -15.40 8.02 -0.81
C SER A 125 -14.73 6.79 -0.16
N TYR A 126 -14.95 6.61 1.15
CA TYR A 126 -14.81 5.34 1.85
C TYR A 126 -16.15 5.02 2.54
N ARG A 127 -16.78 3.88 2.20
CA ARG A 127 -17.92 3.30 2.93
C ARG A 127 -17.53 1.88 3.29
N TYR A 128 -17.13 1.52 4.52
CA TYR A 128 -17.22 0.14 5.06
C TYR A 128 -16.86 0.05 6.57
N PRO A 129 -17.45 -0.91 7.31
CA PRO A 129 -17.25 -1.09 8.76
C PRO A 129 -15.91 -1.74 9.14
N PHE A 130 -15.52 -1.56 10.43
CA PHE A 130 -14.24 -1.94 11.05
C PHE A 130 -14.43 -3.05 12.12
N LEU A 131 -13.34 -3.78 12.41
CA LEU A 131 -13.23 -4.79 13.46
C LEU A 131 -12.16 -4.35 14.47
N GLN A 132 -12.58 -4.10 15.71
CA GLN A 132 -11.69 -3.88 16.85
C GLN A 132 -11.89 -5.04 17.84
N ASP A 133 -10.81 -5.66 18.31
CA ASP A 133 -10.85 -6.67 19.37
C ASP A 133 -11.91 -7.78 19.12
N HIS A 134 -11.92 -8.33 17.91
CA HIS A 134 -12.84 -9.39 17.46
C HIS A 134 -14.35 -9.03 17.52
N THR A 135 -14.69 -7.73 17.60
CA THR A 135 -16.08 -7.25 17.64
C THR A 135 -16.38 -6.38 16.41
N TYR A 136 -17.53 -6.63 15.75
CA TYR A 136 -18.02 -5.77 14.65
C TYR A 136 -18.66 -4.51 15.23
N ILE A 137 -18.16 -3.33 14.84
CA ILE A 137 -18.72 -2.03 15.25
C ILE A 137 -19.27 -1.30 14.02
N ALA A 138 -20.60 -1.22 13.89
CA ALA A 138 -21.41 -0.27 13.09
C ALA A 138 -22.91 -0.51 13.38
N PRO A 139 -23.83 0.48 13.34
CA PRO A 139 -23.89 1.58 12.35
C PRO A 139 -24.30 2.97 12.91
N ALA A 140 -24.02 4.06 12.19
CA ALA A 140 -24.60 5.38 12.48
C ALA A 140 -25.10 6.06 11.21
N ASP A 141 -26.34 6.57 11.34
CA ASP A 141 -27.18 7.38 10.46
C ASP A 141 -26.44 8.18 9.35
N PHE A 142 -26.94 8.04 8.12
CA PHE A 142 -26.34 8.54 6.88
C PHE A 142 -26.84 9.93 6.44
N SER A 143 -27.47 10.70 7.32
CA SER A 143 -28.14 11.96 6.98
C SER A 143 -27.25 13.22 7.03
N ALA A 144 -26.02 13.16 7.54
CA ALA A 144 -25.12 14.32 7.67
C ALA A 144 -23.67 14.01 7.19
N TRP A 145 -23.55 13.52 5.97
CA TRP A 145 -22.35 12.87 5.44
C TRP A 145 -21.21 13.81 4.94
N ASP A 146 -21.10 15.02 5.51
CA ASP A 146 -19.98 15.94 5.30
C ASP A 146 -18.86 15.79 6.34
N THR A 147 -18.92 14.77 7.21
CA THR A 147 -17.93 14.54 8.28
C THR A 147 -17.56 13.07 8.38
N TYR A 148 -16.79 12.55 7.41
CA TYR A 148 -16.18 11.22 7.53
C TYR A 148 -14.73 11.33 8.04
N GLN A 149 -14.57 11.31 9.37
CA GLN A 149 -13.30 11.15 10.09
C GLN A 149 -12.93 9.65 10.22
N GLY A 150 -12.69 8.97 9.09
CA GLY A 150 -12.46 7.51 9.06
C GLY A 150 -11.03 7.10 9.45
N ASN A 151 -10.84 6.70 10.71
CA ASN A 151 -9.69 5.97 11.29
C ASN A 151 -8.29 6.23 10.68
N GLN A 152 -7.90 7.50 10.59
CA GLN A 152 -6.54 7.90 10.23
C GLN A 152 -5.49 7.16 11.05
N MET A 153 -5.74 6.97 12.35
CA MET A 153 -4.82 6.27 13.25
C MET A 153 -4.62 4.81 12.84
N GLY A 154 -5.68 4.11 12.43
CA GLY A 154 -5.62 2.75 11.91
C GLY A 154 -4.88 2.66 10.58
N ALA A 155 -5.12 3.59 9.64
CA ALA A 155 -4.38 3.63 8.38
C ALA A 155 -2.89 3.93 8.60
N LEU A 156 -2.57 4.89 9.47
CA LEU A 156 -1.20 5.21 9.89
C LEU A 156 -0.53 4.00 10.56
N ALA A 157 -1.23 3.30 11.44
CA ALA A 157 -0.72 2.12 12.13
C ALA A 157 -0.47 0.96 11.16
N ALA A 158 -1.42 0.67 10.26
CA ALA A 158 -1.30 -0.38 9.25
C ALA A 158 -0.11 -0.13 8.31
N VAL A 159 0.04 1.11 7.81
CA VAL A 159 1.17 1.47 6.95
C VAL A 159 2.50 1.51 7.73
N THR A 160 2.48 1.90 9.02
CA THR A 160 3.65 1.78 9.90
C THR A 160 4.08 0.32 10.04
N HIS A 161 3.14 -0.59 10.27
CA HIS A 161 3.43 -2.02 10.42
C HIS A 161 3.93 -2.61 9.10
N LEU A 162 3.29 -2.29 7.98
CA LEU A 162 3.77 -2.67 6.64
C LEU A 162 5.22 -2.23 6.43
N LEU A 163 5.56 -0.96 6.70
CA LEU A 163 6.92 -0.47 6.54
C LEU A 163 7.92 -1.18 7.44
N LYS A 164 7.53 -1.54 8.66
CA LYS A 164 8.37 -2.36 9.55
C LYS A 164 8.65 -3.72 8.93
N GLU A 165 7.63 -4.43 8.46
CA GLU A 165 7.79 -5.76 7.87
C GLU A 165 8.58 -5.73 6.55
N VAL A 166 8.38 -4.70 5.73
CA VAL A 166 9.17 -4.47 4.50
C VAL A 166 10.63 -4.17 4.83
N ASN A 167 10.92 -3.43 5.92
CA ASN A 167 12.29 -3.23 6.40
C ASN A 167 12.94 -4.53 6.89
N GLU A 168 12.21 -5.38 7.59
CA GLU A 168 12.72 -6.70 7.99
C GLU A 168 12.99 -7.59 6.79
N GLU A 169 12.14 -7.52 5.75
CA GLU A 169 12.38 -8.24 4.51
C GLU A 169 13.63 -7.73 3.77
N LEU A 170 13.86 -6.41 3.76
CA LEU A 170 15.09 -5.83 3.21
C LEU A 170 16.35 -6.36 3.90
N LYS A 171 16.33 -6.57 5.22
CA LYS A 171 17.48 -7.14 5.94
C LYS A 171 17.78 -8.57 5.46
N ARG A 172 16.74 -9.37 5.16
CA ARG A 172 16.88 -10.73 4.62
C ARG A 172 17.37 -10.71 3.17
N PHE A 173 16.76 -9.84 2.35
CA PHE A 173 17.15 -9.63 0.97
C PHE A 173 18.62 -9.22 0.83
N ALA A 174 19.11 -8.30 1.68
CA ALA A 174 20.48 -7.83 1.64
C ALA A 174 21.53 -8.90 2.04
N ARG A 175 21.13 -9.92 2.82
CA ARG A 175 22.00 -11.04 3.22
C ARG A 175 22.08 -12.15 2.17
N THR A 176 21.08 -12.21 1.30
CA THR A 176 20.95 -13.20 0.23
C THR A 176 20.57 -12.46 -1.05
N PRO A 177 21.47 -11.63 -1.61
CA PRO A 177 21.21 -11.00 -2.89
C PRO A 177 21.07 -12.11 -3.92
N LYS A 178 19.90 -12.18 -4.57
CA LYS A 178 19.71 -12.99 -5.76
C LYS A 178 20.46 -12.36 -6.93
#